data_AF-A0A7J8JJ29-F1
#
_entry.id   AF-A0A7J8JJ29-F1
#
_cell.length_a   1.000
_cell.length_b   1.000
_cell.length_c   1.000
_cell.angle_alpha   90.00
_cell.angle_beta   90.00
_cell.angle_gamma   90.00
#
_symmetry.space_group_name_H-M   'P 1'
#
loop_
_entity.id
_entity.type
_entity.pdbx_description
1 polymer ?
#
loop_
_entity_poly.entity_id
_entity_poly.type
_entity_poly.pdbx_seq_one_letter_code
_entity_poly.pdbx_strand_id
1 'polypeptide(L)'
;MEPESLYNLLQLPKETSLPALEELPQGEKKKYMLPTSRKDPRFEELQKVLMEWINAELQAEHIVVRSLEEDLFDGLILHHLFQKLAGTRLEVEDIALTAASQRRKLEMVLEAANRSLQVQEPQVKWSVDTVFSKDLLATLHLLVALAKRFQPGLALPSNVQVEVITMESTRNGLKSEKSVEQLTACR
;
A
#
# COMPACT_ATOMS: atom_id res chain seq x y z
N MET A 1 32.77 16.32 -23.95
CA MET A 1 32.80 15.04 -23.23
C MET A 1 32.07 15.29 -21.91
N GLU A 2 30.77 15.10 -21.71
CA GLU A 2 29.64 14.52 -22.47
C GLU A 2 28.33 14.99 -21.81
N PRO A 3 27.15 14.82 -22.44
CA PRO A 3 25.89 14.67 -21.74
C PRO A 3 25.37 13.23 -21.88
N GLU A 4 26.09 12.25 -21.35
CA GLU A 4 25.65 10.84 -21.34
C GLU A 4 24.55 10.55 -20.30
N SER A 5 24.30 11.46 -19.35
CA SER A 5 23.29 11.26 -18.32
C SER A 5 21.85 11.33 -18.84
N LEU A 6 21.60 12.05 -19.94
CA LEU A 6 20.28 12.17 -20.54
C LEU A 6 19.93 10.98 -21.45
N TYR A 7 20.92 10.30 -22.02
CA TYR A 7 20.70 9.16 -22.91
C TYR A 7 20.29 7.89 -22.18
N ASN A 8 20.70 7.73 -20.92
CA ASN A 8 20.30 6.57 -20.10
C ASN A 8 18.84 6.61 -19.63
N LEU A 9 18.16 7.76 -19.74
CA LEU A 9 16.72 7.89 -19.46
C LEU A 9 15.83 7.39 -20.61
N LEU A 10 16.39 7.16 -21.81
CA LEU A 10 15.64 6.73 -23.00
C LEU A 10 15.70 5.21 -23.25
N GLN A 11 16.36 4.43 -22.40
CA GLN A 11 16.47 2.96 -22.53
C GLN A 11 15.58 2.17 -21.55
N LEU A 12 14.61 2.81 -20.90
CA LEU A 12 13.51 2.07 -20.27
C LEU A 12 12.51 1.68 -21.37
N PRO A 13 12.02 0.42 -21.41
CA PRO A 13 10.98 0.02 -22.37
C PRO A 13 9.80 0.98 -22.27
N LYS A 14 9.37 1.53 -23.40
CA LYS A 14 8.31 2.54 -23.56
C LYS A 14 6.89 2.06 -23.20
N GLU A 15 6.73 1.04 -22.38
CA GLU A 15 5.43 0.45 -22.04
C GLU A 15 5.29 0.22 -20.55
N THR A 16 5.26 1.30 -19.78
CA THR A 16 4.31 1.49 -18.68
C THR A 16 4.49 2.92 -18.22
N SER A 17 3.48 3.75 -18.37
CA SER A 17 3.45 5.10 -17.80
C SER A 17 3.76 5.00 -16.31
N LEU A 18 4.97 5.39 -15.91
CA LEU A 18 5.21 5.88 -14.55
C LEU A 18 4.17 7.00 -14.37
N PRO A 19 3.22 6.88 -13.43
CA PRO A 19 2.28 7.96 -13.19
C PRO A 19 3.13 9.17 -12.83
N ALA A 20 2.94 10.23 -13.60
CA ALA A 20 3.61 11.52 -13.62
C ALA A 20 4.78 11.67 -12.62
N LEU A 21 5.95 12.04 -13.15
CA LEU A 21 6.95 12.78 -12.38
C LEU A 21 6.28 14.07 -11.86
N GLU A 22 5.46 13.94 -10.81
CA GLU A 22 5.07 15.04 -9.96
C GLU A 22 6.39 15.62 -9.45
N GLU A 23 6.57 16.93 -9.58
CA GLU A 23 7.71 17.63 -9.03
C GLU A 23 7.72 17.37 -7.52
N LEU A 24 8.49 16.38 -7.08
CA LEU A 24 8.61 16.02 -5.68
C LEU A 24 9.13 17.26 -4.94
N PRO A 25 8.39 17.76 -3.94
CA PRO A 25 8.85 18.84 -3.09
C PRO A 25 10.24 18.53 -2.54
N GLN A 26 11.07 19.57 -2.40
CA GLN A 26 12.46 19.41 -2.02
C GLN A 26 12.58 18.64 -0.68
N GLY A 27 13.25 17.49 -0.71
CA GLY A 27 13.43 16.60 0.45
C GLY A 27 12.42 15.46 0.56
N GLU A 28 11.37 15.42 -0.28
CA GLU A 28 10.43 14.30 -0.29
C GLU A 28 10.99 13.05 -0.96
N LYS A 29 10.61 11.90 -0.39
CA LYS A 29 10.97 10.57 -0.88
C LYS A 29 9.70 9.82 -1.27
N LYS A 30 9.63 9.33 -2.50
CA LYS A 30 8.52 8.50 -2.98
C LYS A 30 9.04 7.16 -3.47
N LYS A 31 8.39 6.08 -3.02
CA LYS A 31 8.72 4.71 -3.43
C LYS A 31 7.80 4.27 -4.56
N TYR A 32 8.38 3.61 -5.55
CA TYR A 32 7.66 3.07 -6.70
C TYR A 32 8.02 1.61 -6.87
N MET A 33 7.02 0.73 -6.86
CA MET A 33 7.21 -0.69 -7.15
C MET A 33 7.54 -0.90 -8.64
N LEU A 34 8.56 -1.69 -8.95
CA LEU A 34 8.88 -2.01 -10.34
C LEU A 34 7.80 -2.92 -10.97
N PRO A 35 7.47 -2.73 -12.26
CA PRO A 35 6.54 -3.59 -12.98
C PRO A 35 6.95 -5.07 -13.01
N THR A 36 8.25 -5.36 -12.95
CA THR A 36 8.79 -6.74 -12.88
C THR A 36 8.29 -7.48 -11.65
N SER A 37 8.24 -6.80 -10.50
CA SER A 37 7.79 -7.39 -9.24
C SER A 37 6.29 -7.68 -9.22
N ARG A 38 5.49 -6.92 -9.97
CA ARG A 38 4.05 -7.16 -10.10
C ARG A 38 3.72 -8.48 -10.81
N LYS A 39 4.66 -9.02 -11.58
CA LYS A 39 4.54 -10.29 -12.31
C LYS A 39 5.14 -11.48 -11.54
N ASP A 40 5.66 -11.28 -10.33
CA ASP A 40 6.14 -12.39 -9.50
C ASP A 40 4.92 -13.23 -9.05
N PRO A 41 4.88 -14.55 -9.35
CA PRO A 41 3.76 -15.41 -8.96
C PRO A 41 3.45 -15.39 -7.46
N ARG A 42 4.46 -15.23 -6.60
CA ARG A 42 4.27 -15.16 -5.14
C ARG A 42 3.67 -13.83 -4.70
N PHE A 43 3.95 -12.76 -5.45
CA PHE A 43 3.32 -11.46 -5.23
C PHE A 43 1.85 -11.48 -5.65
N GLU A 44 1.53 -12.11 -6.78
CA GLU A 44 0.14 -12.35 -7.21
C GLU A 44 -0.60 -13.23 -6.21
N GLU A 45 0.03 -14.31 -5.72
CA GLU A 45 -0.53 -15.17 -4.69
C GLU A 45 -0.82 -14.41 -3.39
N LEU A 46 0.10 -13.53 -2.95
CA LEU A 46 -0.11 -12.72 -1.75
C LEU A 46 -1.37 -11.85 -1.89
N GLN A 47 -1.51 -11.14 -3.01
CA GLN A 47 -2.68 -10.31 -3.27
C GLN A 47 -3.94 -11.15 -3.27
N LYS A 48 -3.92 -12.31 -3.93
CA LYS A 48 -5.04 -13.24 -3.99
C LYS A 48 -5.47 -13.71 -2.60
N VAL A 49 -4.53 -14.21 -1.79
CA VAL A 49 -4.81 -14.68 -0.42
C VAL A 49 -5.40 -13.57 0.44
N LEU A 50 -4.88 -12.35 0.35
CA LEU A 50 -5.42 -11.20 1.08
C LEU A 50 -6.83 -10.83 0.61
N MET A 51 -7.09 -10.79 -0.71
CA MET A 51 -8.42 -10.54 -1.24
C MET A 51 -9.43 -11.62 -0.82
N GLU A 52 -9.06 -12.89 -0.92
CA GLU A 52 -9.91 -14.02 -0.50
C GLU A 52 -10.22 -13.95 0.99
N TRP A 53 -9.23 -13.61 1.82
CA TRP A 53 -9.43 -13.40 3.25
C TRP A 53 -10.40 -12.24 3.53
N ILE A 54 -10.17 -11.06 2.95
CA ILE A 54 -11.05 -9.89 3.15
C ILE A 54 -12.48 -10.20 2.69
N ASN A 55 -12.64 -10.86 1.54
CA ASN A 55 -13.95 -11.25 1.01
C ASN A 55 -14.66 -12.26 1.92
N ALA A 56 -13.93 -13.21 2.49
CA ALA A 56 -14.50 -14.16 3.46
C ALA A 56 -14.91 -13.47 4.76
N GLU A 57 -14.10 -12.52 5.25
CA GLU A 57 -14.46 -11.71 6.42
C GLU A 57 -15.67 -10.83 6.13
N LEU A 58 -15.79 -10.19 4.98
CA LEU A 58 -16.88 -9.24 4.71
C LEU A 58 -18.07 -9.85 3.95
N GLN A 59 -18.13 -11.18 3.85
CA GLN A 59 -19.17 -11.88 3.11
C GLN A 59 -20.59 -11.57 3.64
N ALA A 60 -20.74 -11.49 4.96
CA ALA A 60 -22.03 -11.21 5.61
C ALA A 60 -22.57 -9.80 5.30
N GLU A 61 -21.68 -8.89 4.89
CA GLU A 61 -22.00 -7.50 4.54
C GLU A 61 -22.13 -7.33 3.01
N HIS A 62 -22.04 -8.44 2.25
CA HIS A 62 -22.11 -8.47 0.79
C HIS A 62 -21.04 -7.60 0.09
N ILE A 63 -19.89 -7.39 0.75
CA ILE A 63 -18.75 -6.66 0.18
C ILE A 63 -17.87 -7.63 -0.61
N VAL A 64 -17.46 -7.23 -1.80
CA VAL A 64 -16.56 -7.99 -2.67
C VAL A 64 -15.44 -7.08 -3.19
N VAL A 65 -14.23 -7.35 -2.72
CA VAL A 65 -12.97 -6.76 -3.17
C VAL A 65 -12.49 -7.47 -4.44
N ARG A 66 -12.11 -6.67 -5.44
CA ARG A 66 -11.54 -7.09 -6.73
C ARG A 66 -10.13 -6.54 -6.95
N SER A 67 -9.80 -5.41 -6.32
CA SER A 67 -8.46 -4.81 -6.31
C SER A 67 -8.19 -4.17 -4.96
N LEU A 68 -7.03 -4.50 -4.38
CA LEU A 68 -6.66 -4.00 -3.06
C LEU A 68 -6.43 -2.48 -3.07
N GLU A 69 -5.85 -1.93 -4.13
CA GLU A 69 -5.57 -0.51 -4.25
C GLU A 69 -6.79 0.32 -4.69
N GLU A 70 -7.67 -0.25 -5.54
CA GLU A 70 -8.84 0.47 -6.05
C GLU A 70 -10.04 0.43 -5.11
N ASP A 71 -10.17 -0.60 -4.26
CA ASP A 71 -11.35 -0.78 -3.41
C ASP A 71 -11.13 -0.34 -1.94
N LEU A 72 -9.87 -0.19 -1.48
CA LEU A 72 -9.58 0.15 -0.07
C LEU A 72 -9.21 1.63 0.14
N PHE A 73 -8.91 2.39 -0.93
CA PHE A 73 -8.32 3.72 -0.83
C PHE A 73 -9.21 4.76 -0.13
N ASP A 74 -10.53 4.60 -0.20
CA ASP A 74 -11.51 5.53 0.41
C ASP A 74 -11.78 5.25 1.90
N GLY A 75 -11.18 4.17 2.42
CA GLY A 75 -11.29 3.73 3.81
C GLY A 75 -12.59 3.00 4.16
N LEU A 76 -13.53 2.80 3.23
CA LEU A 76 -14.79 2.11 3.52
C LEU A 76 -14.56 0.64 3.84
N ILE A 77 -13.91 -0.10 2.94
CA ILE A 77 -13.64 -1.53 3.16
C ILE A 77 -12.72 -1.74 4.37
N LEU A 78 -11.72 -0.87 4.55
CA LEU A 78 -10.84 -0.91 5.72
C LEU A 78 -11.62 -0.69 7.03
N HIS A 79 -12.60 0.21 7.04
CA HIS A 79 -13.48 0.43 8.19
C HIS A 79 -14.24 -0.86 8.55
N HIS A 80 -14.95 -1.45 7.58
CA HIS A 80 -15.73 -2.66 7.80
C HIS A 80 -14.85 -3.83 8.26
N LEU A 81 -13.72 -4.04 7.57
CA LEU A 81 -12.75 -5.07 7.91
C LEU A 81 -12.25 -4.89 9.35
N PHE A 82 -11.77 -3.70 9.68
CA PHE A 82 -11.22 -3.44 11.02
C PHE A 82 -12.27 -3.57 12.12
N GLN A 83 -13.48 -3.05 11.91
CA GLN A 83 -14.59 -3.18 12.85
C GLN A 83 -14.92 -4.65 13.13
N LYS A 84 -14.94 -5.48 12.09
CA LYS A 84 -15.15 -6.93 12.23
C LYS A 84 -14.01 -7.61 13.00
N LEU A 85 -12.75 -7.31 12.66
CA LEU A 85 -11.58 -7.93 13.27
C LEU A 85 -11.37 -7.52 14.73
N ALA A 86 -11.57 -6.24 15.05
CA ALA A 86 -11.35 -5.70 16.39
C ALA A 86 -12.55 -5.88 17.32
N GLY A 87 -13.75 -6.18 16.77
CA GLY A 87 -14.99 -6.24 17.54
C GLY A 87 -15.40 -4.89 18.14
N THR A 88 -14.84 -3.79 17.64
CA THR A 88 -15.09 -2.43 18.12
C THR A 88 -15.74 -1.60 17.04
N ARG A 89 -16.81 -0.88 17.39
CA ARG A 89 -17.40 0.11 16.48
C ARG A 89 -16.50 1.33 16.38
N LEU A 90 -16.25 1.80 15.17
CA LEU A 90 -15.64 3.10 14.94
C LEU A 90 -16.76 4.10 14.62
N GLU A 91 -16.81 5.20 15.35
CA GLU A 91 -17.76 6.30 15.11
C GLU A 91 -17.29 7.11 13.89
N VAL A 92 -17.51 6.57 12.70
CA VAL A 92 -17.11 7.16 11.42
C VAL A 92 -18.35 7.41 10.58
N GLU A 93 -18.36 8.48 9.78
CA GLU A 93 -19.44 8.74 8.82
C GLU A 93 -19.67 7.53 7.90
N ASP A 94 -20.90 7.02 7.88
CA ASP A 94 -21.26 5.84 7.08
C ASP A 94 -20.96 6.06 5.59
N ILE A 95 -21.31 7.24 5.06
CA ILE A 95 -21.09 7.59 3.65
C ILE A 95 -20.15 8.79 3.54
N ALA A 96 -18.97 8.55 2.94
CA ALA A 96 -17.98 9.58 2.66
C ALA A 96 -17.99 9.92 1.16
N LEU A 97 -18.79 10.92 0.77
CA LEU A 97 -18.98 11.29 -0.65
C LEU A 97 -17.90 12.23 -1.21
N THR A 98 -17.09 12.85 -0.35
CA THR A 98 -16.08 13.83 -0.77
C THR A 98 -14.69 13.31 -0.47
N ALA A 99 -13.69 13.73 -1.26
CA ALA A 99 -12.30 13.37 -0.98
C ALA A 99 -11.84 13.78 0.43
N ALA A 100 -12.40 14.86 0.98
CA ALA A 100 -12.11 15.30 2.35
C ALA A 100 -12.71 14.35 3.39
N SER A 101 -13.97 13.94 3.24
CA SER A 101 -14.61 13.00 4.16
C SER A 101 -14.02 11.58 4.05
N GLN A 102 -13.62 11.15 2.85
CA GLN A 102 -12.92 9.87 2.66
C GLN A 102 -11.55 9.87 3.36
N ARG A 103 -10.76 10.95 3.20
CA ARG A 103 -9.50 11.11 3.95
C ARG A 103 -9.72 11.09 5.45
N ARG A 104 -10.75 11.78 5.96
CA ARG A 104 -11.06 11.80 7.40
C ARG A 104 -11.48 10.42 7.92
N LYS A 105 -12.29 9.68 7.15
CA LYS A 105 -12.64 8.29 7.42
C LYS A 105 -11.40 7.42 7.51
N LEU A 106 -10.54 7.49 6.49
CA LEU A 106 -9.29 6.73 6.44
C LEU A 106 -8.35 7.09 7.61
N GLU A 107 -8.24 8.36 7.97
CA GLU A 107 -7.46 8.81 9.13
C GLU A 107 -7.92 8.11 10.42
N MET A 108 -9.22 8.13 10.71
CA MET A 108 -9.76 7.49 11.92
C MET A 108 -9.57 5.97 11.92
N VAL A 109 -9.76 5.33 10.77
CA VAL A 109 -9.55 3.88 10.60
C VAL A 109 -8.09 3.50 10.78
N LEU A 110 -7.16 4.22 10.15
CA LEU A 110 -5.72 3.95 10.26
C LEU A 110 -5.20 4.24 11.66
N GLU A 111 -5.68 5.28 12.33
CA GLU A 111 -5.31 5.59 13.71
C GLU A 111 -5.73 4.45 14.66
N ALA A 112 -6.95 3.94 14.49
CA ALA A 112 -7.44 2.79 15.25
C ALA A 112 -6.64 1.51 14.94
N ALA A 113 -6.35 1.24 13.66
CA ALA A 113 -5.54 0.10 13.24
C ALA A 113 -4.12 0.15 13.83
N ASN A 114 -3.47 1.31 13.76
CA ASN A 114 -2.11 1.51 14.28
C ASN A 114 -2.06 1.27 15.80
N ARG A 115 -3.06 1.74 16.55
CA ARG A 115 -3.18 1.44 17.99
C ARG A 115 -3.30 -0.06 18.26
N SER A 116 -4.16 -0.77 17.53
CA SER A 116 -4.34 -2.22 17.72
C SER A 116 -3.14 -3.06 17.28
N LEU A 117 -2.39 -2.59 16.29
CA LEU A 117 -1.14 -3.18 15.83
C LEU A 117 0.05 -2.86 16.73
N GLN A 118 -0.08 -1.88 17.65
CA GLN A 118 0.99 -1.38 18.52
C GLN A 118 2.21 -0.90 17.73
N VAL A 119 1.99 -0.38 16.52
CA VAL A 119 3.05 0.17 15.68
C VAL A 119 3.15 1.67 15.88
N GLN A 120 4.37 2.19 15.92
CA GLN A 120 4.65 3.63 15.97
C GLN A 120 5.60 4.03 14.83
N GLU A 121 5.54 5.30 14.43
CA GLU A 121 6.53 5.86 13.51
C GLU A 121 7.94 5.75 14.11
N PRO A 122 8.99 5.47 13.31
CA PRO A 122 9.03 5.43 11.84
C PRO A 122 8.81 4.04 11.23
N GLN A 123 8.36 3.05 11.99
CA GLN A 123 8.25 1.65 11.51
C GLN A 123 7.03 1.40 10.62
N VAL A 124 6.07 2.32 10.62
CA VAL A 124 4.83 2.24 9.83
C VAL A 124 5.13 2.55 8.37
N LYS A 125 4.72 1.64 7.48
CA LYS A 125 4.97 1.74 6.02
C LYS A 125 3.75 2.22 5.23
N TRP A 126 2.75 2.73 5.92
CA TRP A 126 1.50 3.25 5.37
C TRP A 126 1.10 4.55 6.06
N SER A 127 0.33 5.36 5.36
CA SER A 127 -0.21 6.63 5.82
C SER A 127 -1.54 6.88 5.12
N VAL A 128 -2.29 7.89 5.59
CA VAL A 128 -3.52 8.34 4.90
C VAL A 128 -3.21 8.67 3.44
N ASP A 129 -2.14 9.43 3.19
CA ASP A 129 -1.79 9.86 1.83
C ASP A 129 -1.38 8.71 0.91
N THR A 130 -0.61 7.74 1.41
CA THR A 130 -0.18 6.59 0.58
C THR A 130 -1.35 5.68 0.24
N VAL A 131 -2.21 5.35 1.22
CA VAL A 131 -3.39 4.51 0.96
C VAL A 131 -4.42 5.25 0.10
N PHE A 132 -4.67 6.54 0.37
CA PHE A 132 -5.62 7.35 -0.41
C PHE A 132 -5.16 7.58 -1.85
N SER A 133 -3.85 7.64 -2.09
CA SER A 133 -3.25 7.72 -3.44
C SER A 133 -3.11 6.36 -4.13
N LYS A 134 -3.74 5.31 -3.59
CA LYS A 134 -3.77 3.95 -4.16
C LYS A 134 -2.38 3.31 -4.25
N ASP A 135 -1.51 3.61 -3.29
CA ASP A 135 -0.22 2.92 -3.19
C ASP A 135 -0.44 1.47 -2.73
N LEU A 136 -0.37 0.55 -3.70
CA LEU A 136 -0.51 -0.88 -3.45
C LEU A 136 0.53 -1.40 -2.44
N LEU A 137 1.75 -0.88 -2.43
CA LEU A 137 2.79 -1.33 -1.49
C LEU A 137 2.42 -0.98 -0.05
N ALA A 138 1.98 0.25 0.18
CA ALA A 138 1.51 0.70 1.49
C ALA A 138 0.28 -0.11 1.95
N THR A 139 -0.69 -0.31 1.05
CA THR A 139 -1.89 -1.11 1.32
C THR A 139 -1.54 -2.55 1.68
N LEU A 140 -0.61 -3.19 0.97
CA LEU A 140 -0.17 -4.55 1.28
C LEU A 140 0.53 -4.64 2.64
N HIS A 141 1.36 -3.66 3.00
CA HIS A 141 1.99 -3.64 4.32
C HIS A 141 0.95 -3.57 5.44
N LEU A 142 -0.07 -2.71 5.30
CA LEU A 142 -1.17 -2.60 6.24
C LEU A 142 -1.93 -3.93 6.36
N LEU A 143 -2.34 -4.52 5.23
CA LEU A 143 -3.13 -5.76 5.21
C LEU A 143 -2.36 -6.95 5.77
N VAL A 144 -1.07 -7.09 5.45
CA VAL A 144 -0.22 -8.13 6.03
C VAL A 144 -0.09 -7.96 7.55
N ALA A 145 0.04 -6.73 8.04
CA ALA A 145 0.09 -6.45 9.48
C ALA A 145 -1.23 -6.82 10.18
N LEU A 146 -2.37 -6.43 9.59
CA LEU A 146 -3.70 -6.79 10.08
C LEU A 146 -3.92 -8.31 10.09
N ALA A 147 -3.62 -8.99 8.99
CA ALA A 147 -3.75 -10.44 8.87
C ALA A 147 -2.91 -11.16 9.93
N LYS A 148 -1.64 -10.77 10.12
CA LYS A 148 -0.78 -11.36 11.16
C LYS A 148 -1.33 -11.16 12.58
N ARG A 149 -1.94 -10.00 12.84
CA ARG A 149 -2.44 -9.65 14.17
C ARG A 149 -3.75 -10.36 14.51
N PHE A 150 -4.68 -10.40 13.56
CA PHE A 150 -6.07 -10.82 13.79
C PHE A 150 -6.40 -12.20 13.22
N GLN A 151 -5.64 -12.67 12.23
CA GLN A 151 -5.81 -13.99 11.62
C GLN A 151 -4.45 -14.71 11.48
N PRO A 152 -3.80 -15.08 12.60
CA PRO A 152 -2.48 -15.72 12.58
C PRO A 152 -2.47 -17.08 11.86
N GLY A 153 -3.63 -17.71 11.69
CA GLY A 153 -3.80 -18.94 10.91
C GLY A 153 -3.86 -18.74 9.38
N LEU A 154 -3.90 -17.49 8.89
CA LEU A 154 -3.93 -17.22 7.45
C LEU A 154 -2.62 -17.68 6.80
N ALA A 155 -2.73 -18.51 5.77
CA ALA A 155 -1.59 -19.04 5.03
C ALA A 155 -1.00 -17.99 4.08
N LEU A 156 -0.37 -16.94 4.62
CA LEU A 156 0.36 -15.97 3.81
C LEU A 156 1.58 -16.65 3.15
N PRO A 157 1.85 -16.39 1.84
CA PRO A 157 3.03 -16.88 1.17
C PRO A 157 4.30 -16.34 1.85
N SER A 158 5.29 -17.19 2.03
CA SER A 158 6.54 -16.86 2.71
C SER A 158 7.51 -16.11 1.80
N ASN A 159 8.30 -15.21 2.38
CA ASN A 159 9.40 -14.52 1.71
C ASN A 159 9.00 -13.80 0.41
N VAL A 160 7.85 -13.12 0.41
CA VAL A 160 7.43 -12.24 -0.68
C VAL A 160 8.19 -10.93 -0.55
N GLN A 161 8.90 -10.57 -1.62
CA GLN A 161 9.71 -9.37 -1.72
C GLN A 161 9.43 -8.71 -3.07
N VAL A 162 9.54 -7.39 -3.12
CA VAL A 162 9.36 -6.61 -4.34
C VAL A 162 10.49 -5.62 -4.51
N GLU A 163 10.93 -5.42 -5.75
CA GLU A 163 11.87 -4.38 -6.11
C GLU A 163 11.14 -3.03 -6.11
N VAL A 164 11.76 -2.03 -5.48
CA VAL A 164 11.26 -0.67 -5.42
C VAL A 164 12.35 0.32 -5.84
N ILE A 165 11.94 1.41 -6.47
CA ILE A 165 12.77 2.60 -6.70
C ILE A 165 12.31 3.69 -5.75
N THR A 166 13.20 4.18 -4.91
CA THR A 166 12.98 5.40 -4.14
C THR A 166 13.50 6.58 -4.95
N MET A 167 12.62 7.53 -5.24
CA MET A 167 12.97 8.82 -5.82
C MET A 167 13.01 9.87 -4.72
N GLU A 168 14.09 10.64 -4.68
CA GLU A 168 14.29 11.72 -3.70
C GLU A 168 14.66 13.02 -4.44
N SER A 169 13.91 14.09 -4.17
CA SER A 169 14.25 15.43 -4.68
C SER A 169 15.33 16.05 -3.81
N THR A 170 16.55 16.18 -4.35
CA THR A 170 17.69 16.78 -3.63
C THR A 170 18.04 18.15 -4.22
N ARG A 171 18.83 18.94 -3.48
CA ARG A 171 19.38 20.23 -3.99
C ARG A 171 20.14 20.10 -5.31
N ASN A 172 20.63 18.90 -5.63
CA ASN A 172 21.44 18.63 -6.83
C ASN A 172 20.63 17.92 -7.92
N GLY A 173 19.30 17.87 -7.80
CA GLY A 173 18.39 17.18 -8.72
C GLY A 173 17.78 15.92 -8.12
N LEU A 174 17.20 15.08 -8.99
CA LEU A 174 16.51 13.86 -8.58
C LEU A 174 17.52 12.72 -8.33
N LYS A 175 17.54 12.19 -7.11
CA LYS A 175 18.27 10.97 -6.77
C LYS A 175 17.31 9.78 -6.90
N SER A 176 17.75 8.70 -7.52
CA SER A 176 17.03 7.43 -7.54
C SER A 176 17.86 6.31 -6.93
N GLU A 177 17.22 5.46 -6.13
CA GLU A 177 17.86 4.32 -5.48
C GLU A 177 16.97 3.09 -5.62
N LYS A 178 17.53 2.00 -6.15
CA LYS A 178 16.86 0.69 -6.19
C LYS A 178 17.09 -0.04 -4.88
N SER A 179 16.03 -0.58 -4.31
CA SER A 179 16.08 -1.42 -3.12
C SER A 179 15.02 -2.52 -3.19
N VAL A 180 15.07 -3.45 -2.24
CA VAL A 180 14.10 -4.54 -2.13
C VAL A 180 13.27 -4.32 -0.87
N GLU A 181 11.95 -4.38 -1.02
CA GLU A 181 10.98 -4.24 0.06
C GLU A 181 10.39 -5.60 0.41
N GLN A 182 10.52 -6.01 1.66
CA GLN A 182 10.00 -7.28 2.15
C GLN A 182 8.56 -7.14 2.64
N LEU A 183 7.63 -7.90 2.05
CA LEU A 183 6.20 -7.92 2.41
C LEU A 183 5.90 -9.00 3.45
N THR A 184 6.43 -10.21 3.28
CA THR A 184 6.24 -11.33 4.23
C THR A 184 7.57 -11.89 4.74
N ALA A 185 7.55 -12.41 5.97
CA ALA A 185 8.74 -12.98 6.60
C ALA A 185 9.06 -14.37 6.03
N CYS A 186 10.32 -14.80 6.17
CA CYS A 186 10.67 -16.21 6.03
C CYS A 186 10.06 -17.00 7.21
N ARG A 187 9.54 -18.20 6.94
CA ARG A 187 9.09 -19.12 7.99
C ARG A 187 10.24 -19.96 8.51
#